data_AF-A0A059G1E6-F1
#
_entry.id   AF-A0A059G1E6-F1
#
_cell.length_a   1.000
_cell.length_b   1.000
_cell.length_c   1.000
_cell.angle_alpha   90.00
_cell.angle_beta   90.00
_cell.angle_gamma   90.00
#
_symmetry.space_group_name_H-M   'P 1'
#
loop_
_entity.id
_entity.type
_entity.pdbx_description
1 polymer ?
#
loop_
_entity_poly.entity_id
_entity_poly.type
_entity_poly.pdbx_seq_one_letter_code
_entity_poly.pdbx_strand_id
1 'polypeptide(L)'
;MTPSPETPAPLGTDTGPDLRETPRIYVACLAAYNNGRLHGAWIDATEPSEVMDKVRAMLAASPEPDTEEWAIHGATRKSHLL
;
A
#
# COMPACT_ATOMS: atom_id res chain seq x y z
N MET A 1 2.34 51.94 24.84
CA MET A 1 2.78 50.54 24.74
C MET A 1 1.65 49.77 24.06
N THR A 2 1.71 49.68 22.74
CA THR A 2 0.82 48.88 21.89
C THR A 2 1.58 47.60 21.51
N PRO A 3 1.07 46.40 21.75
CA PRO A 3 1.66 45.21 21.15
C PRO A 3 1.33 45.17 19.65
N SER A 4 2.34 44.94 18.83
CA SER A 4 2.20 44.66 17.39
C SER A 4 1.51 43.30 17.18
N PRO A 5 0.76 43.10 16.07
CA PRO A 5 0.26 41.78 15.72
C PRO A 5 1.42 40.93 15.18
N GLU A 6 1.80 39.90 15.92
CA GLU A 6 2.72 38.88 15.43
C GLU A 6 1.97 38.05 14.37
N THR A 7 2.39 38.18 13.12
CA THR A 7 1.98 37.30 12.02
C THR A 7 2.38 35.87 12.37
N PRO A 8 1.47 34.88 12.42
CA PRO A 8 1.90 33.49 12.52
C PRO A 8 2.63 33.13 11.22
N ALA A 9 3.90 32.75 11.35
CA ALA A 9 4.70 32.23 10.25
C ALA A 9 3.96 31.06 9.58
N PRO A 10 4.04 30.93 8.24
CA PRO A 10 3.37 29.84 7.53
C PRO A 10 3.88 28.51 8.08
N LEU A 11 2.95 27.61 8.35
CA LEU A 11 3.19 26.24 8.79
C LEU A 11 4.18 25.59 7.81
N GLY A 12 5.45 25.53 8.23
CA GLY A 12 6.57 25.10 7.41
C GLY A 12 6.33 23.67 6.92
N THR A 13 6.14 23.58 5.61
CA THR A 13 6.37 22.45 4.71
C THR A 13 7.08 21.25 5.35
N ASP A 14 6.34 20.14 5.49
CA ASP A 14 6.87 18.80 5.75
C ASP A 14 7.71 18.36 4.54
N THR A 15 8.96 18.84 4.49
CA THR A 15 9.98 18.40 3.54
C THR A 15 11.11 17.77 4.34
N GLY A 16 10.76 16.75 5.12
CA GLY A 16 11.66 15.64 5.45
C GLY A 16 11.37 14.48 4.49
N PRO A 17 12.24 13.45 4.38
CA PRO A 17 11.83 12.23 3.71
C PRO A 17 10.56 11.74 4.42
N ASP A 18 9.48 11.57 3.68
CA ASP A 18 8.22 11.14 4.25
C ASP A 18 8.41 9.79 4.97
N LEU A 19 8.49 9.84 6.29
CA LEU A 19 8.61 8.66 7.14
C LEU A 19 7.27 7.88 7.22
N ARG A 20 6.22 8.31 6.50
CA ARG A 20 4.96 7.59 6.28
C ARG A 20 5.13 6.64 5.10
N GLU A 21 5.99 5.63 5.23
CA GLU A 21 6.03 4.53 4.26
C GLU A 21 4.59 4.03 4.04
N THR A 22 4.09 4.21 2.82
CA THR A 22 2.75 3.80 2.44
C THR A 22 2.51 2.36 2.87
N PRO A 23 1.42 2.06 3.63
CA PRO A 23 1.13 0.69 4.02
C PRO A 23 0.97 -0.15 2.77
N ARG A 24 1.68 -1.28 2.69
CA ARG A 24 1.61 -2.21 1.56
C ARG A 24 1.17 -3.58 2.02
N ILE A 25 0.37 -4.23 1.20
CA ILE A 25 -0.05 -5.62 1.36
C ILE A 25 0.47 -6.45 0.20
N TYR A 26 0.89 -7.68 0.50
CA TYR A 26 1.20 -8.66 -0.52
C TYR A 26 -0.04 -9.54 -0.75
N VAL A 27 -0.58 -9.49 -1.96
CA VAL A 27 -1.75 -10.27 -2.37
C VAL A 27 -1.30 -11.35 -3.35
N ALA A 28 -1.66 -12.60 -3.09
CA ALA A 28 -1.35 -13.73 -3.95
C ALA A 28 -2.60 -14.25 -4.69
N CYS A 29 -2.38 -14.79 -5.88
CA CYS A 29 -3.40 -15.56 -6.61
C CYS A 29 -3.50 -16.97 -6.02
N LEU A 30 -4.70 -17.37 -5.61
CA LEU A 30 -4.88 -18.64 -4.89
C LEU A 30 -4.72 -19.87 -5.82
N ALA A 31 -5.19 -19.79 -7.06
CA ALA A 31 -5.02 -20.88 -8.03
C ALA A 31 -3.54 -21.15 -8.33
N ALA A 32 -2.76 -20.10 -8.59
CA ALA A 32 -1.32 -20.22 -8.79
C ALA A 32 -0.63 -20.81 -7.56
N TYR A 33 -0.97 -20.32 -6.36
CA TYR A 33 -0.43 -20.83 -5.11
C TYR A 33 -0.71 -22.33 -4.93
N ASN A 34 -1.95 -22.77 -5.17
CA ASN A 34 -2.36 -24.17 -5.06
C ASN A 34 -1.63 -25.08 -6.07
N ASN A 35 -1.24 -24.54 -7.23
CA ASN A 35 -0.44 -25.24 -8.25
C ASN A 35 1.07 -25.05 -8.07
N GLY A 36 1.52 -24.56 -6.90
CA GLY A 36 2.94 -24.43 -6.56
C GLY A 36 3.66 -23.29 -7.30
N ARG A 37 2.92 -22.33 -7.85
CA ARG A 37 3.45 -21.17 -8.58
C ARG A 37 3.36 -19.90 -7.73
N LEU A 38 4.48 -19.19 -7.64
CA LEU A 38 4.50 -17.88 -6.99
C LEU A 38 3.95 -16.83 -7.95
N HIS A 39 2.72 -16.38 -7.69
CA HIS A 39 2.08 -15.28 -8.40
C HIS A 39 1.33 -14.37 -7.43
N GLY A 40 1.66 -13.09 -7.44
CA GLY A 40 1.11 -12.09 -6.52
C GLY A 40 1.74 -10.72 -6.74
N ALA A 41 1.24 -9.72 -6.02
CA ALA A 41 1.70 -8.35 -6.12
C ALA A 41 1.75 -7.67 -4.74
N TRP A 42 2.76 -6.83 -4.53
CA TRP A 42 2.73 -5.82 -3.48
C TRP A 42 1.88 -4.64 -3.94
N ILE A 43 0.91 -4.27 -3.13
CA ILE A 43 -0.09 -3.24 -3.43
C ILE A 43 -0.07 -2.20 -2.31
N ASP A 44 0.04 -0.93 -2.69
CA ASP A 44 -0.18 0.20 -1.80
C ASP A 44 -1.64 0.19 -1.32
N ALA A 45 -1.83 0.09 0.00
CA ALA A 45 -3.13 -0.02 0.65
C ALA A 45 -3.64 1.38 1.08
N THR A 46 -3.60 2.34 0.16
CA THR A 46 -4.03 3.73 0.39
C THR A 46 -5.49 3.95 0.08
N GLU A 47 -6.00 3.32 -0.99
CA GLU A 47 -7.36 3.49 -1.45
C GLU A 47 -7.96 2.12 -1.85
N PRO A 48 -9.12 1.73 -1.29
CA PRO A 48 -9.72 0.41 -1.54
C PRO A 48 -10.04 0.05 -3.00
N SER A 49 -10.57 0.98 -3.80
CA SER A 49 -10.84 0.77 -5.22
C SER A 49 -9.57 0.55 -6.04
N GLU A 50 -8.51 1.32 -5.80
CA GLU A 50 -7.20 1.14 -6.46
C GLU A 50 -6.56 -0.19 -6.08
N VAL A 51 -6.69 -0.59 -4.81
CA VAL A 51 -6.26 -1.92 -4.35
C VAL A 51 -6.98 -3.00 -5.15
N MET A 52 -8.30 -2.92 -5.28
CA MET A 52 -9.08 -3.93 -6.01
C MET A 52 -8.80 -3.94 -7.51
N ASP A 53 -8.52 -2.78 -8.13
CA ASP A 53 -8.06 -2.71 -9.51
C ASP A 53 -6.74 -3.45 -9.70
N LYS A 54 -5.78 -3.24 -8.78
CA LYS A 54 -4.49 -3.93 -8.82
C LYS A 54 -4.63 -5.44 -8.54
N VAL A 55 -5.53 -5.85 -7.66
CA VAL A 55 -5.84 -7.28 -7.43
C VAL A 55 -6.41 -7.91 -8.70
N ARG A 56 -7.40 -7.29 -9.34
CA ARG A 56 -7.97 -7.79 -10.60
C ARG A 56 -6.93 -7.87 -11.71
N ALA A 57 -6.07 -6.86 -11.84
CA ALA A 57 -4.99 -6.86 -12.83
C ALA A 57 -3.98 -7.99 -12.55
N MET A 58 -3.63 -8.23 -11.28
CA MET A 58 -2.76 -9.34 -10.87
C MET A 58 -3.39 -10.70 -11.19
N LEU A 59 -4.67 -10.88 -10.91
CA LEU A 59 -5.41 -12.10 -11.26
C LEU A 59 -5.50 -12.31 -12.77
N ALA A 60 -5.81 -11.27 -13.55
CA ALA A 60 -5.86 -11.36 -15.02
C ALA A 60 -4.51 -11.73 -15.65
N ALA A 61 -3.40 -11.44 -14.97
CA ALA A 61 -2.05 -11.82 -15.38
C ALA A 61 -1.61 -13.20 -14.85
N SER A 62 -2.51 -13.96 -14.22
CA SER A 62 -2.21 -15.27 -13.67
C SER A 62 -1.76 -16.27 -14.74
N PRO A 63 -0.81 -17.16 -14.40
CA PRO A 63 -0.45 -18.28 -15.27
C PRO A 63 -1.50 -19.41 -15.28
N GLU A 64 -2.46 -19.39 -14.36
CA GLU A 64 -3.56 -20.37 -14.27
C GLU A 64 -4.83 -19.84 -14.96
N PRO A 65 -5.69 -20.72 -15.50
CA PRO A 65 -6.98 -20.31 -16.05
C PRO A 65 -7.99 -19.94 -14.95
N ASP A 66 -9.00 -19.14 -15.32
CA ASP A 66 -10.19 -18.82 -14.50
C ASP A 66 -9.88 -18.36 -13.06
N THR A 67 -8.85 -17.53 -12.90
CA THR A 67 -8.41 -17.09 -11.57
C THR A 67 -9.17 -15.88 -11.07
N GLU A 68 -10.00 -16.10 -10.05
CA GLU A 68 -10.79 -15.06 -9.39
C GLU A 68 -10.44 -14.90 -7.90
N GLU A 69 -9.84 -15.94 -7.30
CA GLU A 69 -9.57 -16.02 -5.87
C GLU A 69 -8.19 -15.47 -5.49
N TRP A 70 -8.15 -14.73 -4.39
CA TRP A 70 -6.95 -14.08 -3.87
C TRP A 70 -6.91 -14.11 -2.34
N ALA A 71 -5.70 -13.99 -1.78
CA ALA A 71 -5.48 -13.89 -0.35
C ALA A 71 -4.36 -12.88 -0.03
N ILE A 72 -4.44 -12.24 1.14
CA ILE A 72 -3.35 -11.40 1.67
C ILE A 72 -2.40 -12.31 2.46
N HIS A 73 -1.14 -12.35 2.03
CA HIS A 73 -0.11 -13.20 2.64
C HIS A 73 0.93 -12.41 3.45
N GLY A 74 0.93 -11.09 3.36
CA GLY A 74 1.86 -10.25 4.10
C GLY A 74 1.44 -8.80 4.10
N ALA A 75 1.95 -8.05 5.07
CA ALA A 75 1.79 -6.61 5.14
C ALA A 75 3.09 -5.99 5.68
N THR A 76 3.47 -4.84 5.14
CA THR A 76 4.55 -4.05 5.71
C THR A 76 4.00 -3.29 6.93
N ARG A 77 4.66 -3.44 8.09
CA ARG A 77 4.44 -2.55 9.25
C ARG A 77 5.75 -1.85 9.59
N LYS A 78 5.67 -0.58 9.99
CA LYS A 78 6.79 0.09 10.64
C LYS A 78 7.00 -0.51 12.03
N SER A 79 8.14 -1.14 12.27
CA SER A 79 8.62 -1.42 13.62
C SER A 79 9.49 -0.25 14.06
N HIS A 80 8.91 0.77 14.72
CA HIS A 80 9.69 1.69 15.55
C HIS A 80 9.95 0.98 16.88
N LEU A 81 10.96 0.12 16.93
CA LEU A 81 11.60 -0.21 18.19
C LEU A 81 12.62 0.91 18.45
N LEU A 82 12.26 1.79 19.39
CA LEU A 82 13.20 2.61 20.14
C LEU A 82 14.04 1.72 21.06
#